data_AF-A0A452YFX6-F1
#
_entry.id   AF-A0A452YFX6-F1
#
_cell.length_a   1.000
_cell.length_b   1.000
_cell.length_c   1.000
_cell.angle_alpha   90.00
_cell.angle_beta   90.00
_cell.angle_gamma   90.00
#
_symmetry.space_group_name_H-M   'P 1'
#
loop_
_entity.id
_entity.type
_entity.pdbx_description
1 polymer ?
#
loop_
_entity_poly.entity_id
_entity_poly.type
_entity_poly.pdbx_seq_one_letter_code
_entity_poly.pdbx_strand_id
1 'polypeptide(L)'
;MHQRKAEMARHSDAFIALPGGYGTLEELLEVITWAQLGIHHKPVGLLNVDGYYNSLLTFIDKAVEEGFINTSARRIIVLAPTAEELMEKLEDYVPYHDRVASKLNWDIAAEIGHLGY
;
A
#
# COMPACT_ATOMS: atom_id res chain seq x y z
N MET A 1 12.14 13.63 5.83
CA MET A 1 10.95 12.94 5.26
C MET A 1 10.84 11.52 5.79
N HIS A 2 11.85 10.65 5.60
CA HIS A 2 11.80 9.23 5.99
C HIS A 2 11.48 8.94 7.46
N GLN A 3 12.06 9.70 8.41
CA GLN A 3 11.81 9.46 9.83
C GLN A 3 10.35 9.76 10.24
N ARG A 4 9.72 10.79 9.64
CA ARG A 4 8.31 11.14 9.88
C ARG A 4 7.37 10.06 9.32
N LYS A 5 7.66 9.58 8.11
CA LYS A 5 6.88 8.53 7.45
C LYS A 5 7.00 7.18 8.18
N ALA A 6 8.20 6.83 8.65
CA ALA A 6 8.44 5.62 9.44
C ALA A 6 7.71 5.65 10.79
N GLU A 7 7.71 6.78 11.50
CA GLU A 7 6.94 6.95 12.75
C GLU A 7 5.43 6.85 12.53
N MET A 8 4.91 7.54 11.50
CA MET A 8 3.50 7.40 11.11
C MET A 8 3.17 5.93 10.79
N ALA A 9 4.01 5.27 10.00
CA ALA A 9 3.82 3.88 9.64
C ALA A 9 3.89 2.95 10.86
N ARG A 10 4.71 3.24 11.89
CA ARG A 10 4.77 2.46 13.13
C ARG A 10 3.48 2.54 13.94
N HIS A 11 2.91 3.73 14.09
CA HIS A 11 1.74 3.95 14.94
C HIS A 11 0.38 3.80 14.25
N SER A 12 0.35 3.61 12.93
CA SER A 12 -0.91 3.40 12.19
C SER A 12 -1.30 1.93 12.17
N ASP A 13 -2.59 1.61 12.18
CA ASP A 13 -3.05 0.22 11.92
C ASP A 13 -3.41 -0.02 10.45
N ALA A 14 -3.65 1.07 9.70
CA ALA A 14 -3.98 1.07 8.29
C ALA A 14 -3.47 2.36 7.61
N PHE A 15 -3.33 2.34 6.29
CA PHE A 15 -3.10 3.53 5.48
C PHE A 15 -4.31 3.79 4.59
N ILE A 16 -4.74 5.04 4.45
CA ILE A 16 -5.84 5.42 3.55
C ILE A 16 -5.39 6.57 2.66
N ALA A 17 -5.52 6.40 1.35
CA ALA A 17 -5.36 7.48 0.39
C ALA A 17 -6.72 8.00 -0.08
N LEU A 18 -6.90 9.32 0.05
CA LEU A 18 -8.01 10.08 -0.51
C LEU A 18 -7.59 10.69 -1.85
N PRO A 19 -8.52 11.06 -2.75
CA PRO A 19 -8.19 11.72 -4.00
C PRO A 19 -7.20 12.87 -3.83
N GLY A 20 -6.09 12.83 -4.58
CA GLY A 20 -4.96 13.72 -4.39
C GLY A 20 -3.95 13.62 -5.52
N GLY A 21 -3.05 14.60 -5.61
CA GLY A 21 -2.07 14.68 -6.69
C GLY A 21 -0.84 13.80 -6.48
N TYR A 22 0.29 14.21 -7.08
CA TYR A 22 1.53 13.44 -7.07
C TYR A 22 2.06 13.11 -5.68
N GLY A 23 1.91 14.02 -4.69
CA GLY A 23 2.35 13.73 -3.32
C GLY A 23 1.61 12.55 -2.70
N THR A 24 0.29 12.49 -2.88
CA THR A 24 -0.52 11.35 -2.40
C THR A 24 -0.18 10.06 -3.11
N LEU A 25 0.07 10.12 -4.42
CA LEU A 25 0.47 8.94 -5.20
C LEU A 25 1.86 8.42 -4.80
N GLU A 26 2.81 9.31 -4.53
CA GLU A 26 4.14 8.95 -4.04
C GLU A 26 4.05 8.24 -2.69
N GLU A 27 3.32 8.82 -1.72
CA GLU A 27 3.12 8.20 -0.40
C GLU A 27 2.38 6.87 -0.50
N LEU A 28 1.38 6.76 -1.38
CA LEU A 28 0.63 5.53 -1.62
C LEU A 28 1.52 4.41 -2.18
N LEU A 29 2.32 4.69 -3.20
CA LEU A 29 3.18 3.68 -3.83
C LEU A 29 4.30 3.24 -2.89
N GLU A 30 4.80 4.14 -2.03
CA GLU A 30 5.79 3.80 -1.00
C GLU A 30 5.23 2.76 0.00
N VAL A 31 4.03 2.99 0.54
CA VAL A 31 3.42 2.03 1.49
C VAL A 31 3.03 0.70 0.83
N ILE A 32 2.58 0.71 -0.43
CA ILE A 32 2.34 -0.54 -1.18
C ILE A 32 3.63 -1.32 -1.36
N THR A 33 4.73 -0.63 -1.68
CA THR A 33 6.04 -1.27 -1.87
C THR A 33 6.55 -1.89 -0.57
N TRP A 34 6.37 -1.21 0.57
CA TRP A 34 6.75 -1.77 1.88
C TRP A 34 5.92 -2.99 2.27
N ALA A 35 4.61 -2.97 2.00
CA ALA A 35 3.76 -4.14 2.16
C ALA A 35 4.22 -5.31 1.26
N GLN A 36 4.56 -5.04 0.00
CA GLN A 36 5.07 -6.03 -0.94
C GLN A 36 6.41 -6.64 -0.50
N LEU A 37 7.30 -5.84 0.12
CA LEU A 37 8.58 -6.30 0.66
C LEU A 37 8.44 -7.03 2.01
N GLY A 38 7.24 -7.11 2.58
CA GLY A 38 6.99 -7.74 3.87
C GLY A 38 7.42 -6.89 5.08
N ILE A 39 7.73 -5.61 4.88
CA ILE A 39 8.11 -4.69 5.97
C ILE A 39 6.93 -4.44 6.91
N HIS A 40 5.71 -4.42 6.38
CA HIS A 40 4.47 -4.40 7.16
C HIS A 40 3.36 -5.24 6.55
N HIS A 41 2.36 -5.51 7.36
CA HIS A 41 1.16 -6.26 6.97
C HIS A 41 -0.13 -5.46 7.09
N LYS A 42 -0.02 -4.14 7.31
CA LYS A 42 -1.14 -3.22 7.45
C LYS A 42 -1.88 -3.03 6.13
N PRO A 43 -3.23 -2.98 6.12
CA PRO A 43 -3.99 -2.74 4.90
C PRO A 43 -3.76 -1.34 4.33
N VAL A 44 -3.85 -1.23 3.00
CA VAL A 44 -3.77 0.03 2.27
C VAL A 44 -5.09 0.28 1.55
N GLY A 45 -5.88 1.21 2.09
CA GLY A 45 -7.18 1.62 1.59
C GLY A 45 -7.12 2.76 0.57
N LEU A 46 -7.95 2.67 -0.47
CA LEU A 46 -8.21 3.72 -1.43
C LEU A 46 -9.69 4.12 -1.37
N LEU A 47 -9.95 5.39 -1.04
CA LEU A 47 -11.29 5.94 -1.09
C LEU A 47 -11.60 6.45 -2.50
N ASN A 48 -12.34 5.66 -3.28
CA ASN A 48 -12.58 5.85 -4.71
C ASN A 48 -13.78 6.76 -5.01
N VAL A 49 -13.71 8.01 -4.56
CA VAL A 49 -14.75 9.01 -4.82
C VAL A 49 -14.86 9.25 -6.33
N ASP A 50 -16.07 9.14 -6.89
CA ASP A 50 -16.39 9.34 -8.30
C ASP A 50 -15.49 8.58 -9.29
N GLY A 51 -14.92 7.44 -8.87
CA GLY A 51 -14.04 6.64 -9.70
C GLY A 51 -12.64 7.23 -9.92
N TYR A 52 -12.19 8.14 -9.06
CA TYR A 52 -10.88 8.80 -9.14
C TYR A 52 -9.70 7.85 -9.41
N TYR A 53 -9.69 6.68 -8.76
CA TYR A 53 -8.60 5.69 -8.84
C TYR A 53 -8.79 4.65 -9.96
N ASN A 54 -9.86 4.70 -10.75
CA ASN A 54 -10.15 3.66 -11.76
C ASN A 54 -9.01 3.48 -12.78
N SER A 55 -8.44 4.57 -13.27
CA SER A 55 -7.32 4.53 -14.23
C SER A 55 -6.04 3.98 -13.60
N LEU A 56 -5.77 4.33 -12.34
CA LEU A 56 -4.63 3.79 -11.59
C LEU A 56 -4.77 2.28 -11.39
N LEU A 57 -5.96 1.82 -10.99
CA LEU A 57 -6.22 0.40 -10.80
C LEU A 57 -6.11 -0.38 -12.11
N THR A 58 -6.63 0.17 -13.21
CA THR A 58 -6.47 -0.42 -14.55
C THR A 58 -4.98 -0.58 -14.92
N PHE A 59 -4.16 0.44 -14.62
CA PHE A 59 -2.72 0.37 -14.84
C PHE A 59 -2.05 -0.72 -13.98
N ILE A 60 -2.40 -0.81 -12.71
CA ILE A 60 -1.86 -1.83 -11.80
C ILE A 60 -2.30 -3.24 -12.25
N ASP A 61 -3.57 -3.41 -12.62
CA ASP A 61 -4.10 -4.68 -13.15
C ASP A 61 -3.33 -5.11 -14.39
N LYS A 62 -3.02 -4.17 -15.29
CA LYS A 62 -2.19 -4.46 -16.45
C LYS A 62 -0.76 -4.87 -16.08
N ALA A 63 -0.15 -4.20 -15.10
CA ALA A 63 1.17 -4.57 -14.60
C ALA A 63 1.18 -5.98 -13.96
N VAL A 64 0.05 -6.43 -13.38
CA VAL A 64 -0.12 -7.80 -12.90
C VAL A 64 -0.21 -8.78 -14.07
N GLU A 65 -1.01 -8.48 -15.10
CA GLU A 65 -1.14 -9.32 -16.31
C GLU A 65 0.20 -9.53 -17.01
N GLU A 66 1.00 -8.47 -17.12
CA GLU A 66 2.33 -8.50 -17.76
C GLU A 66 3.42 -9.09 -16.83
N GLY A 67 3.07 -9.48 -15.60
CA GLY A 67 3.98 -10.14 -14.66
C GLY A 67 4.98 -9.23 -13.92
N PHE A 68 4.81 -7.91 -14.00
CA PHE A 68 5.62 -6.96 -13.22
C PHE A 68 5.20 -6.89 -11.75
N ILE A 69 3.93 -7.15 -11.46
CA ILE A 69 3.37 -7.20 -10.10
C ILE A 69 2.80 -8.59 -9.84
N ASN A 70 3.18 -9.21 -8.71
CA ASN A 70 2.58 -10.48 -8.31
C ASN A 70 1.09 -10.29 -7.97
N THR A 71 0.24 -11.24 -8.36
CA THR A 71 -1.17 -11.28 -7.98
C THR A 71 -1.40 -11.17 -6.47
N SER A 72 -0.48 -11.66 -5.63
CA SER A 72 -0.54 -11.48 -4.17
C SER A 72 -0.36 -10.01 -3.75
N ALA A 73 0.59 -9.30 -4.36
CA ALA A 73 0.82 -7.88 -4.12
C ALA A 73 -0.38 -7.01 -4.56
N ARG A 74 -1.12 -7.43 -5.60
CA ARG A 74 -2.35 -6.73 -6.01
C ARG A 74 -3.43 -6.66 -4.93
N ARG A 75 -3.44 -7.65 -4.02
CA ARG A 75 -4.42 -7.76 -2.92
C ARG A 75 -4.11 -6.86 -1.74
N ILE A 76 -2.94 -6.19 -1.72
CA ILE A 76 -2.58 -5.19 -0.71
C ILE A 76 -3.57 -4.02 -0.71
N ILE A 77 -4.08 -3.68 -1.90
CA ILE A 77 -4.96 -2.53 -2.12
C ILE A 77 -6.41 -2.92 -1.82
N VAL A 78 -6.99 -2.27 -0.82
CA VAL A 78 -8.42 -2.31 -0.48
C VAL A 78 -9.11 -1.09 -1.08
N LEU A 79 -10.22 -1.28 -1.78
CA LEU A 79 -10.93 -0.20 -2.48
C LEU A 79 -12.38 -0.12 -2.02
N ALA A 80 -12.88 1.09 -1.79
CA ALA A 80 -14.30 1.36 -1.62
C ALA A 80 -14.67 2.78 -2.06
N PRO A 81 -15.90 3.02 -2.54
CA PRO A 81 -16.40 4.34 -2.92
C PRO A 81 -16.77 5.23 -1.72
N THR A 82 -17.05 4.66 -0.55
CA THR A 82 -17.45 5.39 0.67
C THR A 82 -16.53 5.09 1.84
N ALA A 83 -16.46 6.01 2.80
CA ALA A 83 -15.63 5.83 3.98
C ALA A 83 -16.12 4.67 4.85
N GLU A 84 -17.42 4.50 4.99
CA GLU A 84 -18.04 3.41 5.77
C GLU A 84 -17.66 2.03 5.19
N GLU A 85 -17.88 1.82 3.90
CA GLU A 85 -17.51 0.57 3.22
C GLU A 85 -16.00 0.34 3.24
N LEU A 86 -15.20 1.41 3.17
CA LEU A 86 -13.75 1.28 3.28
C LEU A 86 -13.35 0.78 4.66
N MET A 87 -13.91 1.35 5.73
CA MET A 87 -13.59 0.94 7.10
C MET A 87 -13.95 -0.51 7.36
N GLU A 88 -15.15 -0.95 6.93
CA GLU A 88 -15.57 -2.36 7.06
C GLU A 88 -14.57 -3.30 6.37
N LYS A 89 -14.16 -2.99 5.13
CA LYS A 89 -13.20 -3.81 4.39
C LYS A 89 -11.80 -3.81 5.00
N LEU A 90 -11.39 -2.72 5.65
CA LEU A 90 -10.10 -2.62 6.33
C LEU A 90 -10.09 -3.45 7.62
N GLU A 91 -11.20 -3.51 8.35
CA GLU A 91 -11.35 -4.35 9.55
C GLU A 91 -11.32 -5.84 9.21
N ASP A 92 -11.92 -6.24 8.09
CA ASP A 92 -11.92 -7.62 7.58
C ASP A 92 -10.63 -8.03 6.86
N TYR A 93 -9.66 -7.12 6.73
CA TYR A 93 -8.45 -7.38 5.97
C TYR A 93 -7.55 -8.42 6.65
N VAL A 94 -7.27 -9.51 5.93
CA VAL A 94 -6.29 -10.52 6.33
C VAL A 94 -5.07 -10.46 5.42
N PRO A 95 -3.86 -10.19 5.96
CA PRO A 95 -2.64 -10.09 5.16
C PRO A 95 -2.32 -11.42 4.47
N TYR A 96 -2.22 -11.39 3.14
CA TYR A 96 -1.85 -12.58 2.38
C TYR A 96 -0.34 -12.81 2.49
N HIS A 97 0.04 -13.95 3.08
CA HIS A 97 1.45 -14.33 3.22
C HIS A 97 1.92 -15.05 1.96
N ASP A 98 2.65 -14.35 1.09
CA ASP A 98 3.49 -15.03 0.10
C ASP A 98 4.82 -15.40 0.78
N ARG A 99 5.17 -16.69 0.80
CA ARG A 99 6.32 -17.25 1.54
C ARG A 99 7.69 -16.75 1.06
N VAL A 100 7.74 -15.85 0.08
CA VAL A 100 8.96 -15.44 -0.62
C VAL A 100 9.67 -14.25 0.05
N ALA A 101 8.97 -13.40 0.81
CA ALA A 101 9.53 -12.16 1.38
C ALA A 101 9.81 -12.20 2.89
N SER A 102 10.02 -13.37 3.50
CA SER A 102 10.18 -13.50 4.96
C SER A 102 11.58 -13.13 5.50
N LYS A 103 12.22 -12.05 5.03
CA LYS A 103 13.57 -11.67 5.51
C LYS A 103 13.84 -10.18 5.71
N LEU A 104 12.90 -9.27 5.51
CA LEU A 104 13.12 -7.85 5.83
C LEU A 104 12.31 -7.40 7.04
N ASN A 105 13.02 -6.95 8.08
CA ASN A 105 12.46 -6.35 9.28
C ASN A 105 12.46 -4.82 9.15
N TRP A 106 11.64 -4.15 9.97
CA TRP A 106 11.51 -2.68 10.04
C TRP A 106 12.84 -1.92 10.09
N ASP A 107 13.86 -2.48 10.73
CA ASP A 107 15.17 -1.85 10.87
C ASP A 107 15.86 -1.61 9.51
N ILE A 108 15.58 -2.46 8.51
CA ILE A 108 16.15 -2.35 7.17
C ILE A 108 15.45 -1.24 6.35
N ALA A 109 14.16 -0.98 6.59
CA ALA A 109 13.43 0.09 5.91
C ALA A 109 13.98 1.49 6.27
N ALA A 110 14.45 1.67 7.51
CA ALA A 110 15.11 2.90 7.95
C ALA A 110 16.48 3.11 7.26
N GLU A 111 17.21 2.04 6.96
CA GLU A 111 18.48 2.11 6.20
C GLU A 111 18.25 2.31 4.70
N ILE A 112 17.25 1.65 4.09
CA ILE A 112 16.93 1.82 2.66
C ILE A 112 16.40 3.23 2.37
N GLY A 113 15.59 3.81 3.28
CA GLY A 113 15.15 5.20 3.16
C GLY A 113 16.30 6.23 3.20
N HIS A 114 17.48 5.87 3.74
CA HIS A 114 18.66 6.73 3.68
C HIS A 114 19.41 6.64 2.34
N LEU A 115 19.12 5.65 1.50
CA LEU A 115 19.81 5.41 0.23
C LEU A 115 19.14 6.01 -1.01
N GLY A 116 18.04 6.76 -0.86
CA GLY A 116 17.51 7.61 -1.92
C GLY A 116 17.23 6.87 -3.22
N TYR A 117 16.17 6.07 -3.22
CA TYR A 117 15.44 5.68 -4.43
C TYR A 117 14.02 6.24 -4.33
#